data_AF-A0A1S3H990-F1
#
_entry.id   AF-A0A1S3H990-F1
#
_cell.length_a   1.000
_cell.length_b   1.000
_cell.length_c   1.000
_cell.angle_alpha   90.00
_cell.angle_beta   90.00
_cell.angle_gamma   90.00
#
_symmetry.space_group_name_H-M   'P 1'
#
loop_
_entity.id
_entity.type
_entity.pdbx_description
1 polymer ?
#
loop_
_entity_poly.entity_id
_entity_poly.type
_entity_poly.pdbx_seq_one_letter_code
_entity_poly.pdbx_strand_id
1 'polypeptide(L)'
;MLLPVCPLLVLYSVLAGHLVEAERCFKLRTCLLIKISICSDWKRTIIFIHRNTTPSEYVFLRGGIDHARRPDCVRNNDPCHIPLRHIWTSRWGSKYSAWSQGDNYLDWYGAEQGQGTLPGATAGSPGTPAQGTPMIWTTHERYSRGRWCPPDDFGCRYIYRYDNLIAERDGVGYTPRNKWGYHYWMLDAMMDCSRTEGGWFYLKAYLAPENQWEPDIWQQGTCQRFSQPLPNSRNHMARCGMTNVFQWGQAFPCEIFPNDPHPALPDNY
;
A
#
# COMPACT_ATOMS: atom_id res chain seq x y z
N MET A 1 -17.15 53.86 -14.32
CA MET A 1 -17.25 52.60 -15.10
C MET A 1 -16.13 52.65 -16.13
N LEU A 2 -15.00 51.98 -15.86
CA LEU A 2 -13.88 51.75 -16.78
C LEU A 2 -12.96 50.74 -16.06
N LEU A 3 -12.97 49.49 -16.52
CA LEU A 3 -12.06 48.42 -16.07
C LEU A 3 -10.81 48.43 -16.96
N PRO A 4 -9.59 48.19 -16.45
CA PRO A 4 -8.42 48.04 -17.29
C PRO A 4 -8.36 46.61 -17.86
N VAL A 5 -8.07 46.52 -19.15
CA VAL A 5 -7.83 45.27 -19.89
C VAL A 5 -6.38 44.83 -19.64
N CYS A 6 -6.16 43.60 -19.18
CA CYS A 6 -4.83 43.01 -19.00
C CYS A 6 -4.44 42.24 -20.28
N PRO A 7 -3.26 42.45 -20.88
CA PRO A 7 -2.90 41.81 -22.15
C PRO A 7 -2.53 40.33 -21.95
N LEU A 8 -3.14 39.46 -22.75
CA LEU A 8 -2.74 38.06 -22.91
C LEU A 8 -1.39 38.00 -23.64
N LEU A 9 -0.32 37.60 -22.95
CA LEU A 9 0.92 37.21 -23.58
C LEU A 9 0.84 35.72 -23.94
N VAL A 10 0.72 35.41 -25.24
CA VAL A 10 0.84 34.05 -25.77
C VAL A 10 2.31 33.79 -26.07
N LEU A 11 2.96 32.91 -25.31
CA LEU A 11 4.29 32.39 -25.61
C LEU A 11 4.13 31.07 -26.38
N TYR A 12 4.24 31.13 -27.71
CA TYR A 12 4.49 29.94 -28.52
C TYR A 12 5.96 29.56 -28.38
N SER A 13 6.24 28.31 -27.99
CA SER A 13 7.54 27.68 -28.23
C SER A 13 7.30 26.51 -29.19
N VAL A 14 7.82 26.66 -30.40
CA VAL A 14 7.95 25.61 -31.41
C VAL A 14 9.31 24.98 -31.20
N LEU A 15 9.36 23.68 -30.91
CA LEU A 15 10.44 22.76 -31.30
C LEU A 15 9.91 21.32 -31.12
N ALA A 16 10.30 20.48 -32.07
CA ALA A 16 9.57 19.31 -32.53
C ALA A 16 9.68 18.06 -31.63
N GLY A 17 8.60 17.24 -31.65
CA GLY A 17 8.67 15.79 -31.48
C GLY A 17 8.34 15.22 -30.09
N HIS A 18 7.26 14.45 -30.05
CA HIS A 18 6.79 13.55 -28.97
C HIS A 18 6.02 14.22 -27.81
N LEU A 19 4.69 14.13 -27.91
CA LEU A 19 3.73 14.37 -26.83
C LEU A 19 3.95 13.34 -25.72
N VAL A 20 4.54 13.76 -24.61
CA VAL A 20 4.34 13.15 -23.29
C VAL A 20 3.68 14.22 -22.44
N GLU A 21 2.40 14.01 -22.07
CA GLU A 21 1.66 14.88 -21.16
C GLU A 21 2.36 14.90 -19.79
N ALA A 22 3.19 15.91 -19.55
CA ALA A 22 3.63 16.28 -18.21
C ALA A 22 2.71 17.41 -17.73
N GLU A 23 1.69 17.07 -16.94
CA GLU A 23 0.89 18.05 -16.19
C GLU A 23 1.80 18.80 -15.18
N ARG A 24 2.39 19.91 -15.61
CA ARG A 24 3.12 20.83 -14.73
C ARG A 24 2.14 21.81 -14.10
N CYS A 25 1.92 21.67 -12.78
CA CYS A 25 1.07 22.52 -11.93
C CYS A 25 1.56 24.01 -12.02
N PHE A 26 0.80 24.88 -12.71
CA PHE A 26 1.15 26.29 -12.95
C PHE A 26 0.77 27.18 -11.74
N LYS A 27 1.77 27.76 -11.07
CA LYS A 27 1.59 28.60 -9.87
C LYS A 27 1.17 30.04 -10.25
N LEU A 28 -0.09 30.26 -10.60
CA LEU A 28 -0.63 31.63 -10.75
C LEU A 28 -0.69 32.34 -9.39
N ARG A 29 0.06 33.43 -9.19
CA ARG A 29 -0.05 34.31 -8.02
C ARG A 29 -1.13 35.36 -8.29
N THR A 30 -2.31 35.23 -7.69
CA THR A 30 -3.21 36.38 -7.47
C THR A 30 -4.21 36.13 -6.34
N CYS A 31 -4.58 37.22 -5.68
CA CYS A 31 -5.31 37.36 -4.42
C CYS A 31 -6.68 36.68 -4.34
N LEU A 32 -6.97 36.19 -3.13
CA LEU A 32 -8.29 35.94 -2.52
C LEU A 32 -9.33 35.22 -3.42
N LEU A 33 -9.17 33.92 -3.54
CA LEU A 33 -10.21 32.88 -3.49
C LEU A 33 -9.45 31.55 -3.34
N ILE A 34 -9.92 30.67 -2.45
CA ILE A 34 -9.24 29.47 -1.98
C ILE A 34 -8.80 28.61 -3.18
N LYS A 35 -7.49 28.60 -3.47
CA LYS A 35 -6.87 27.64 -4.39
C LYS A 35 -6.82 26.27 -3.73
N ILE A 36 -7.89 25.48 -3.85
CA ILE A 36 -7.77 24.03 -3.70
C ILE A 36 -7.07 23.54 -4.97
N SER A 37 -5.75 23.47 -4.93
CA SER A 37 -5.00 22.72 -5.94
C SER A 37 -5.34 21.24 -5.75
N ILE A 38 -6.23 20.71 -6.59
CA ILE A 38 -6.47 19.26 -6.74
C ILE A 38 -5.34 18.66 -7.60
N CYS A 39 -4.08 19.07 -7.36
CA CYS A 39 -2.92 18.42 -7.96
C CYS A 39 -2.76 17.10 -7.18
N SER A 40 -2.69 15.96 -7.89
CA SER A 40 -2.51 14.63 -7.29
C SER A 40 -1.43 14.66 -6.21
N ASP A 41 -1.69 14.11 -5.02
CA ASP A 41 -0.78 14.16 -3.88
C ASP A 41 -0.19 12.78 -3.60
N TRP A 42 0.60 12.29 -4.55
CA TRP A 42 1.25 10.99 -4.43
C TRP A 42 2.30 11.00 -3.31
N LYS A 43 2.07 10.22 -2.26
CA LYS A 43 3.04 9.99 -1.18
C LYS A 43 3.31 8.50 -1.05
N ARG A 44 4.52 8.17 -0.61
CA ARG A 44 4.86 6.80 -0.20
C ARG A 44 4.10 6.46 1.07
N THR A 45 3.39 5.33 1.07
CA THR A 45 2.69 4.80 2.24
C THR A 45 3.16 3.37 2.45
N ILE A 46 3.52 3.05 3.69
CA ILE A 46 3.99 1.72 4.08
C ILE A 46 3.00 1.16 5.10
N ILE A 47 2.57 -0.07 4.89
CA ILE A 47 1.58 -0.74 5.76
C ILE A 47 2.15 -2.08 6.16
N PHE A 48 2.21 -2.31 7.47
CA PHE A 48 2.61 -3.56 8.08
C PHE A 48 1.44 -4.16 8.84
N ILE A 49 1.15 -5.44 8.61
CA ILE A 49 0.19 -6.22 9.40
C ILE A 49 0.88 -7.49 9.89
N HIS A 50 0.92 -7.68 11.20
CA HIS A 50 1.42 -8.92 11.78
C HIS A 50 0.38 -10.03 11.66
N ARG A 51 0.76 -11.12 11.00
CA ARG A 51 -0.01 -12.36 10.92
C ARG A 51 0.94 -13.52 10.68
N ASN A 52 1.01 -14.45 11.63
CA ASN A 52 1.68 -15.73 11.40
C ASN A 52 0.85 -16.54 10.38
N THR A 53 1.53 -17.02 9.33
CA THR A 53 0.95 -17.68 8.15
C THR A 53 1.79 -18.89 7.79
N THR A 54 1.17 -19.88 7.20
CA THR A 54 1.80 -21.04 6.58
C THR A 54 2.30 -20.72 5.16
N PRO A 55 3.17 -21.56 4.54
CA PRO A 55 3.71 -21.35 3.19
C PRO A 55 2.69 -21.12 2.07
N SER A 56 1.47 -21.62 2.27
CA SER A 56 0.36 -21.58 1.32
C SER A 56 -0.61 -20.43 1.59
N GLU A 57 -0.42 -19.70 2.69
CA GLU A 57 -1.27 -18.57 3.06
C GLU A 57 -0.64 -17.25 2.62
N TYR A 58 -1.50 -16.33 2.18
CA TYR A 58 -1.12 -15.05 1.64
C TYR A 58 -2.04 -13.97 2.16
N VAL A 59 -1.47 -12.82 2.51
CA VAL A 59 -2.22 -11.67 2.98
C VAL A 59 -2.36 -10.65 1.86
N PHE A 60 -3.60 -10.25 1.63
CA PHE A 60 -4.00 -9.14 0.77
C PHE A 60 -4.61 -8.03 1.62
N LEU A 61 -4.53 -6.80 1.15
CA LEU A 61 -5.28 -5.68 1.68
C LEU A 61 -6.49 -5.39 0.81
N ARG A 62 -7.57 -5.01 1.48
CA ARG A 62 -8.71 -4.34 0.90
C ARG A 62 -9.00 -3.12 1.76
N GLY A 63 -9.33 -1.99 1.15
CA GLY A 63 -9.44 -0.74 1.89
C GLY A 63 -9.93 0.41 1.04
N GLY A 64 -9.71 1.63 1.49
CA GLY A 64 -10.24 2.84 0.86
C GLY A 64 -10.98 3.71 1.87
N ILE A 65 -11.92 4.51 1.39
CA ILE A 65 -12.87 5.18 2.28
C ILE A 65 -14.01 4.23 2.61
N ASP A 66 -14.36 4.14 3.88
CA ASP A 66 -15.39 3.22 4.36
C ASP A 66 -16.80 3.75 4.04
N HIS A 67 -17.69 2.86 3.59
CA HIS A 67 -19.07 3.20 3.27
C HIS A 67 -19.87 3.79 4.45
N ALA A 68 -19.53 3.45 5.69
CA ALA A 68 -20.14 4.04 6.88
C ALA A 68 -19.74 5.51 7.08
N ARG A 69 -18.64 5.95 6.47
CA ARG A 69 -18.16 7.34 6.49
C ARG A 69 -18.67 8.13 5.30
N ARG A 70 -18.68 7.50 4.13
CA ARG A 70 -19.09 8.10 2.86
C ARG A 70 -20.14 7.19 2.22
N PRO A 71 -21.44 7.48 2.38
CA PRO A 71 -22.53 6.64 1.86
C PRO A 71 -22.53 6.47 0.34
N ASP A 72 -21.78 7.31 -0.40
CA ASP A 72 -21.54 7.18 -1.83
C ASP A 72 -20.57 6.03 -2.19
N CYS A 73 -19.89 5.41 -1.20
CA CYS A 73 -19.00 4.27 -1.39
C CYS A 73 -19.75 2.93 -1.49
N VAL A 74 -20.49 2.69 -2.58
CA VAL A 74 -21.32 1.49 -2.74
C VAL A 74 -21.00 0.66 -3.99
N ARG A 75 -20.05 1.07 -4.85
CA ARG A 75 -19.74 0.39 -6.13
C ARG A 75 -18.27 0.53 -6.52
N ASN A 76 -17.74 -0.40 -7.30
CA ASN A 76 -16.33 -0.42 -7.76
C ASN A 76 -15.83 0.84 -8.50
N ASN A 77 -16.71 1.76 -8.94
CA ASN A 77 -16.35 3.04 -9.57
C ASN A 77 -16.68 4.27 -8.68
N ASP A 78 -16.89 4.05 -7.39
CA ASP A 78 -17.16 5.11 -6.44
C ASP A 78 -15.88 5.90 -6.09
N PRO A 79 -15.97 7.12 -5.53
CA PRO A 79 -14.80 7.95 -5.28
C PRO A 79 -13.93 7.46 -4.11
N CYS A 80 -14.16 6.27 -3.58
CA CYS A 80 -13.63 5.78 -2.31
C CYS A 80 -12.45 4.82 -2.47
N HIS A 81 -12.18 4.38 -3.69
CA HIS A 81 -10.95 3.69 -4.05
C HIS A 81 -9.76 4.68 -4.01
N ILE A 82 -8.63 4.25 -3.47
CA ILE A 82 -7.43 5.09 -3.40
C ILE A 82 -6.43 4.61 -4.45
N PRO A 83 -6.11 5.41 -5.48
CA PRO A 83 -5.10 5.05 -6.46
C PRO A 83 -3.77 4.73 -5.77
N LEU A 84 -3.16 3.62 -6.17
CA LEU A 84 -1.85 3.18 -5.71
C LEU A 84 -0.94 2.80 -6.88
N ARG A 85 0.36 2.82 -6.63
CA ARG A 85 1.39 2.29 -7.52
C ARG A 85 2.40 1.53 -6.66
N HIS A 86 2.56 0.25 -6.93
CA HIS A 86 3.58 -0.56 -6.26
C HIS A 86 4.97 0.01 -6.54
N ILE A 87 5.76 0.22 -5.49
CA ILE A 87 7.15 0.68 -5.64
C ILE A 87 8.05 -0.49 -6.08
N TRP A 88 7.72 -1.69 -5.62
CA TRP A 88 8.52 -2.88 -5.90
C TRP A 88 7.80 -3.77 -6.90
N THR A 89 8.26 -3.74 -8.14
CA THR A 89 8.05 -4.84 -9.08
C THR A 89 9.18 -5.83 -8.84
N SER A 90 9.00 -6.72 -7.87
CA SER A 90 9.89 -7.86 -7.64
C SER A 90 10.24 -8.55 -8.97
N ARG A 91 11.38 -9.27 -9.04
CA ARG A 91 11.78 -10.01 -10.25
C ARG A 91 10.59 -10.77 -10.87
N TRP A 92 10.52 -10.77 -12.20
CA TRP A 92 9.59 -11.58 -12.98
C TRP A 92 9.51 -13.00 -12.41
N GLY A 93 8.31 -13.42 -11.99
CA GLY A 93 8.05 -14.75 -11.44
C GLY A 93 7.93 -14.83 -9.92
N SER A 94 8.08 -13.72 -9.18
CA SER A 94 7.68 -13.70 -7.77
C SER A 94 6.15 -13.74 -7.65
N LYS A 95 5.63 -14.29 -6.55
CA LYS A 95 4.18 -14.35 -6.26
C LYS A 95 3.55 -12.96 -6.27
N TYR A 96 4.26 -11.99 -5.69
CA TYR A 96 3.86 -10.59 -5.66
C TYR A 96 3.71 -10.01 -7.07
N SER A 97 4.66 -10.29 -7.96
CA SER A 97 4.63 -9.75 -9.34
C SER A 97 3.42 -10.20 -10.15
N ALA A 98 2.88 -11.40 -9.88
CA ALA A 98 1.68 -11.89 -10.56
C ALA A 98 0.43 -11.19 -10.04
N TRP A 99 0.35 -10.94 -8.74
CA TRP A 99 -0.81 -10.31 -8.13
C TRP A 99 -0.79 -8.78 -8.22
N SER A 100 0.37 -8.11 -8.25
CA SER A 100 0.42 -6.65 -8.33
C SER A 100 0.25 -6.11 -9.75
N GLN A 101 0.29 -6.96 -10.76
CA GLN A 101 -0.02 -6.57 -12.14
C GLN A 101 -1.48 -6.14 -12.22
N GLY A 102 -1.74 -4.91 -12.68
CA GLY A 102 -3.11 -4.41 -12.81
C GLY A 102 -3.81 -4.10 -11.47
N ASP A 103 -3.10 -4.11 -10.35
CA ASP A 103 -3.58 -3.57 -9.06
C ASP A 103 -3.30 -2.06 -9.04
N ASN A 104 -4.34 -1.25 -9.21
CA ASN A 104 -4.26 0.20 -9.36
C ASN A 104 -4.88 0.95 -8.18
N TYR A 105 -5.63 0.27 -7.32
CA TYR A 105 -6.42 0.87 -6.27
C TYR A 105 -6.36 0.04 -5.00
N LEU A 106 -6.28 0.74 -3.87
CA LEU A 106 -6.74 0.17 -2.60
C LEU A 106 -8.25 0.37 -2.55
N ASP A 107 -9.00 -0.72 -2.74
CA ASP A 107 -10.46 -0.76 -2.71
C ASP A 107 -11.01 -1.95 -1.89
N TRP A 108 -12.33 -1.96 -1.64
CA TRP A 108 -13.00 -3.00 -0.86
C TRP A 108 -13.43 -4.23 -1.68
N TYR A 109 -13.26 -4.19 -3.00
CA TYR A 109 -13.89 -5.09 -3.97
C TYR A 109 -13.01 -6.26 -4.39
N GLY A 110 -11.76 -6.28 -3.95
CA GLY A 110 -10.86 -7.42 -4.12
C GLY A 110 -10.04 -7.31 -5.39
N ALA A 111 -10.02 -8.38 -6.20
CA ALA A 111 -9.11 -8.41 -7.33
C ALA A 111 -9.55 -7.49 -8.48
N GLU A 112 -8.60 -6.72 -9.01
CA GLU A 112 -8.74 -5.87 -10.18
C GLU A 112 -8.44 -6.60 -11.50
N GLN A 113 -8.90 -5.97 -12.59
CA GLN A 113 -8.60 -6.45 -13.93
C GLN A 113 -7.09 -6.41 -14.20
N GLY A 114 -6.52 -7.58 -14.52
CA GLY A 114 -5.10 -7.72 -14.82
C GLY A 114 -4.32 -8.41 -13.70
N GLN A 115 -4.87 -8.47 -12.48
CA GLN A 115 -4.26 -9.25 -11.40
C GLN A 115 -4.31 -10.74 -11.73
N GLY A 116 -3.16 -11.41 -11.58
CA GLY A 116 -2.96 -12.78 -11.99
C GLY A 116 -3.40 -13.82 -10.96
N THR A 117 -3.16 -15.08 -11.33
CA THR A 117 -3.28 -16.24 -10.44
C THR A 117 -1.91 -16.87 -10.27
N LEU A 118 -1.48 -17.06 -9.02
CA LEU A 118 -0.26 -17.79 -8.72
C LEU A 118 -0.49 -19.29 -9.02
N PRO A 119 0.37 -19.96 -9.81
CA PRO A 119 0.26 -21.39 -10.01
C PRO A 119 0.34 -22.18 -8.69
N GLY A 120 -0.41 -23.28 -8.60
CA GLY A 120 -0.35 -24.16 -7.44
C GLY A 120 1.05 -24.74 -7.22
N ALA A 121 1.36 -25.11 -5.97
CA ALA A 121 2.69 -25.60 -5.59
C ALA A 121 3.09 -26.92 -6.29
N THR A 122 2.12 -27.68 -6.81
CA THR A 122 2.35 -28.88 -7.61
C THR A 122 1.51 -28.85 -8.88
N ALA A 123 1.97 -29.56 -9.92
CA ALA A 123 1.22 -29.67 -11.18
C ALA A 123 -0.18 -30.23 -10.93
N GLY A 124 -1.21 -29.49 -11.35
CA GLY A 124 -2.62 -29.83 -11.12
C GLY A 124 -3.22 -29.31 -9.80
N SER A 125 -2.44 -28.69 -8.90
CA SER A 125 -3.01 -27.95 -7.78
C SER A 125 -3.68 -26.66 -8.27
N PRO A 126 -4.86 -26.30 -7.75
CA PRO A 126 -5.49 -25.03 -8.09
C PRO A 126 -4.56 -23.87 -7.72
N GLY A 127 -4.46 -22.90 -8.62
CA GLY A 127 -3.73 -21.68 -8.36
C GLY A 127 -4.43 -20.80 -7.32
N THR A 128 -3.69 -19.86 -6.75
CA THR A 128 -4.25 -18.86 -5.83
C THR A 128 -4.44 -17.53 -6.57
N PRO A 129 -5.69 -17.13 -6.88
CA PRO A 129 -5.95 -15.84 -7.51
C PRO A 129 -5.64 -14.70 -6.55
N ALA A 130 -5.38 -13.50 -7.08
CA ALA A 130 -5.37 -12.29 -6.28
C ALA A 130 -6.70 -12.11 -5.54
N GLN A 131 -6.66 -11.48 -4.37
CA GLN A 131 -7.83 -11.20 -3.56
C GLN A 131 -7.86 -9.74 -3.09
N GLY A 132 -7.23 -8.83 -3.83
CA GLY A 132 -7.02 -7.42 -3.45
C GLY A 132 -5.57 -7.01 -3.67
N THR A 133 -5.16 -5.96 -2.98
CA THR A 133 -3.78 -5.46 -3.04
C THR A 133 -2.84 -6.43 -2.33
N PRO A 134 -1.86 -7.06 -3.00
CA PRO A 134 -1.00 -8.06 -2.38
C PRO A 134 -0.06 -7.44 -1.35
N MET A 135 0.26 -8.20 -0.30
CA MET A 135 1.32 -7.87 0.65
C MET A 135 2.51 -8.83 0.51
N ILE A 136 3.69 -8.37 0.92
CA ILE A 136 4.94 -9.13 0.95
C ILE A 136 5.18 -9.64 2.37
N TRP A 137 5.42 -10.94 2.55
CA TRP A 137 5.84 -11.45 3.86
C TRP A 137 7.26 -10.98 4.18
N THR A 138 7.47 -10.41 5.38
CA THR A 138 8.76 -9.83 5.77
C THR A 138 9.27 -10.25 7.14
N THR A 139 10.59 -10.12 7.32
CA THR A 139 11.29 -10.27 8.60
C THR A 139 12.20 -9.08 8.87
N HIS A 140 12.40 -8.79 10.15
CA HIS A 140 13.36 -7.77 10.63
C HIS A 140 14.82 -8.25 10.68
N GLU A 141 15.06 -9.56 10.55
CA GLU A 141 16.38 -10.17 10.57
C GLU A 141 16.58 -11.10 9.38
N ARG A 142 17.82 -11.18 8.88
CA ARG A 142 18.21 -12.17 7.88
C ARG A 142 18.40 -13.52 8.57
N TYR A 143 17.88 -14.60 7.98
CA TYR A 143 18.20 -15.95 8.45
C TYR A 143 19.64 -16.29 8.07
N SER A 144 20.54 -16.32 9.06
CA SER A 144 21.89 -16.86 8.89
C SER A 144 21.91 -18.33 9.29
N ARG A 145 22.56 -19.18 8.49
CA ARG A 145 22.84 -20.59 8.86
C ARG A 145 23.43 -20.66 10.28
N GLY A 146 22.76 -21.40 11.17
CA GLY A 146 23.21 -21.64 12.54
C GLY A 146 22.59 -20.75 13.64
N ARG A 147 21.69 -19.82 13.31
CA ARG A 147 20.91 -19.08 14.31
C ARG A 147 19.69 -19.89 14.74
N TRP A 148 19.43 -19.98 16.06
CA TRP A 148 18.21 -20.60 16.60
C TRP A 148 16.98 -19.88 16.05
N CYS A 149 15.98 -20.64 15.65
CA CYS A 149 14.74 -20.10 15.14
C CYS A 149 13.53 -20.82 15.76
N PRO A 150 12.42 -20.11 16.02
CA PRO A 150 11.18 -20.74 16.45
C PRO A 150 10.73 -21.86 15.49
N PRO A 151 10.38 -23.06 15.99
CA PRO A 151 9.94 -24.19 15.16
C PRO A 151 8.69 -23.94 14.32
N ASP A 152 7.88 -22.96 14.69
CA ASP A 152 6.62 -22.52 14.09
C ASP A 152 6.80 -21.35 13.11
N ASP A 153 8.03 -20.87 12.89
CA ASP A 153 8.32 -19.82 11.94
C ASP A 153 8.51 -20.36 10.51
N PHE A 154 7.70 -19.83 9.59
CA PHE A 154 7.76 -20.08 8.14
C PHE A 154 9.17 -19.98 7.56
N GLY A 155 9.94 -18.95 7.93
CA GLY A 155 11.29 -18.74 7.42
C GLY A 155 12.27 -19.85 7.85
N CYS A 156 11.91 -20.62 8.88
CA CYS A 156 12.79 -21.59 9.50
C CYS A 156 12.53 -23.03 9.14
N ARG A 157 11.28 -23.36 8.82
CA ARG A 157 10.95 -24.66 8.23
C ARG A 157 11.63 -24.88 6.87
N TYR A 158 12.14 -23.82 6.25
CA TYR A 158 12.83 -23.83 4.96
C TYR A 158 14.19 -23.10 4.99
N ILE A 159 15.02 -23.34 6.02
CA ILE A 159 16.42 -22.88 6.25
C ILE A 159 17.41 -23.12 5.08
N TYR A 160 16.95 -23.57 3.92
CA TYR A 160 17.77 -23.69 2.71
C TYR A 160 17.27 -22.85 1.54
N ARG A 161 16.05 -22.28 1.62
CA ARG A 161 15.38 -21.58 0.51
C ARG A 161 15.27 -20.06 0.75
N TYR A 162 15.33 -19.59 2.00
CA TYR A 162 15.01 -18.20 2.36
C TYR A 162 16.14 -17.38 3.01
N ASP A 163 17.29 -17.99 3.29
CA ASP A 163 18.42 -17.43 4.06
C ASP A 163 18.95 -16.08 3.55
N ASN A 164 18.75 -15.81 2.25
CA ASN A 164 19.24 -14.61 1.59
C ASN A 164 18.16 -13.86 0.80
N LEU A 165 16.87 -14.17 1.02
CA LEU A 165 15.81 -13.48 0.31
C LEU A 165 15.58 -12.08 0.90
N ILE A 166 15.49 -11.12 0.00
CA ILE A 166 15.24 -9.71 0.28
C ILE A 166 13.82 -9.43 -0.19
N ALA A 167 12.97 -8.95 0.71
CA ALA A 167 11.54 -8.75 0.45
C ALA A 167 11.29 -7.96 -0.84
N GLU A 168 12.01 -6.84 -1.02
CA GLU A 168 11.90 -5.96 -2.18
C GLU A 168 12.36 -6.62 -3.50
N ARG A 169 13.30 -7.57 -3.43
CA ARG A 169 13.85 -8.25 -4.62
C ARG A 169 13.05 -9.49 -4.99
N ASP A 170 12.72 -10.29 -3.99
CA ASP A 170 12.25 -11.67 -4.13
C ASP A 170 10.76 -11.83 -3.80
N GLY A 171 10.10 -10.77 -3.33
CA GLY A 171 8.69 -10.80 -2.94
C GLY A 171 8.41 -11.55 -1.63
N VAL A 172 9.45 -11.78 -0.82
CA VAL A 172 9.40 -12.42 0.51
C VAL A 172 10.77 -12.26 1.21
N GLY A 173 10.80 -12.14 2.53
CA GLY A 173 12.02 -12.29 3.33
C GLY A 173 12.46 -11.02 4.07
N TYR A 174 13.77 -10.84 4.24
CA TYR A 174 14.29 -9.73 5.02
C TYR A 174 14.07 -8.39 4.33
N THR A 175 13.63 -7.39 5.09
CA THR A 175 13.75 -5.98 4.69
C THR A 175 14.22 -5.15 5.89
N PRO A 176 15.12 -4.18 5.68
CA PRO A 176 15.50 -3.25 6.75
C PRO A 176 14.33 -2.38 7.23
N ARG A 177 13.19 -2.36 6.53
CA ARG A 177 11.99 -1.62 6.94
C ARG A 177 11.23 -2.25 8.09
N ASN A 178 11.21 -3.57 8.14
CA ASN A 178 10.52 -4.28 9.20
C ASN A 178 11.38 -4.18 10.48
N LYS A 179 10.84 -3.55 11.52
CA LYS A 179 11.49 -3.39 12.83
C LYS A 179 10.80 -4.18 13.95
N TRP A 180 9.73 -4.91 13.64
CA TRP A 180 8.78 -5.42 14.64
C TRP A 180 8.84 -6.92 14.86
N GLY A 181 9.63 -7.65 14.07
CA GLY A 181 9.78 -9.08 14.25
C GLY A 181 9.61 -9.87 12.96
N TYR A 182 9.21 -11.12 13.15
CA TYR A 182 8.84 -12.04 12.07
C TYR A 182 7.35 -11.87 11.73
N HIS A 183 6.92 -12.40 10.58
CA HIS A 183 5.51 -12.48 10.19
C HIS A 183 4.77 -11.15 10.01
N TYR A 184 5.49 -10.08 9.68
CA TYR A 184 4.85 -8.85 9.23
C TYR A 184 4.70 -8.88 7.72
N TRP A 185 3.46 -8.77 7.26
CA TRP A 185 3.13 -8.59 5.86
C TRP A 185 3.21 -7.10 5.54
N MET A 186 3.86 -6.74 4.43
CA MET A 186 4.19 -5.37 4.06
C MET A 186 3.57 -4.99 2.70
N LEU A 187 2.91 -3.83 2.66
CA LEU A 187 2.69 -3.06 1.44
C LEU A 187 3.62 -1.85 1.46
N ASP A 188 4.32 -1.58 0.36
CA ASP A 188 5.15 -0.40 0.15
C ASP A 188 4.83 0.17 -1.24
N ALA A 189 4.02 1.23 -1.25
CA ALA A 189 3.42 1.77 -2.47
C ALA A 189 3.40 3.30 -2.43
N MET A 190 3.35 3.92 -3.60
CA MET A 190 2.90 5.30 -3.74
C MET A 190 1.37 5.29 -3.72
N MET A 191 0.75 6.18 -2.95
CA MET A 191 -0.70 6.34 -2.89
C MET A 191 -1.07 7.80 -3.13
N ASP A 192 -2.15 8.05 -3.85
CA ASP A 192 -2.67 9.41 -4.05
C ASP A 192 -3.44 9.89 -2.80
N CYS A 193 -2.76 10.62 -1.92
CA CYS A 193 -3.35 11.11 -0.68
C CYS A 193 -4.45 12.15 -0.90
N SER A 194 -4.59 12.73 -2.10
CA SER A 194 -5.72 13.61 -2.43
C SER A 194 -7.06 12.85 -2.44
N ARG A 195 -7.03 11.52 -2.52
CA ARG A 195 -8.19 10.61 -2.49
C ARG A 195 -8.52 10.08 -1.10
N THR A 196 -7.92 10.65 -0.05
CA THR A 196 -8.13 10.25 1.35
C THR A 196 -8.97 11.27 2.13
N GLU A 197 -9.54 10.90 3.27
CA GLU A 197 -10.31 11.81 4.11
C GLU A 197 -9.40 12.55 5.08
N GLY A 198 -8.95 13.73 4.67
CA GLY A 198 -8.00 14.53 5.45
C GLY A 198 -6.68 13.81 5.69
N GLY A 199 -6.30 12.85 4.83
CA GLY A 199 -5.12 11.96 4.93
C GLY A 199 -5.41 10.57 5.51
N TRP A 200 -6.62 10.30 6.00
CA TRP A 200 -7.02 9.02 6.59
C TRP A 200 -7.69 8.10 5.57
N PHE A 201 -7.45 6.80 5.73
CA PHE A 201 -8.15 5.74 5.02
C PHE A 201 -8.27 4.49 5.89
N TYR A 202 -9.10 3.56 5.44
CA TYR A 202 -9.45 2.35 6.15
C TYR A 202 -8.98 1.13 5.39
N LEU A 203 -8.64 0.06 6.10
CA LEU A 203 -8.24 -1.19 5.48
C LEU A 203 -8.54 -2.38 6.38
N LYS A 204 -8.65 -3.54 5.73
CA LYS A 204 -8.64 -4.85 6.38
C LYS A 204 -7.72 -5.81 5.64
N ALA A 205 -7.13 -6.72 6.39
CA ALA A 205 -6.42 -7.86 5.83
C ALA A 205 -7.39 -8.96 5.38
N TYR A 206 -7.05 -9.61 4.27
CA TYR A 206 -7.75 -10.77 3.70
C TYR A 206 -6.75 -11.90 3.46
N LEU A 207 -7.07 -13.09 3.98
CA LEU A 207 -6.22 -14.26 3.95
C LEU A 207 -6.71 -15.22 2.86
N ALA A 208 -5.84 -15.52 1.90
CA ALA A 208 -6.07 -16.52 0.87
C ALA A 208 -5.09 -17.70 1.08
N PRO A 209 -5.46 -18.94 0.71
CA PRO A 209 -6.70 -19.37 0.07
C PRO A 209 -7.86 -19.64 1.04
N GLU A 210 -7.69 -19.38 2.33
CA GLU A 210 -8.71 -19.66 3.36
C GLU A 210 -9.97 -18.79 3.23
N ASN A 211 -9.92 -17.74 2.40
CA ASN A 211 -11.00 -16.81 2.13
C ASN A 211 -11.51 -16.12 3.41
N GLN A 212 -10.57 -15.75 4.29
CA GLN A 212 -10.87 -15.21 5.60
C GLN A 212 -10.56 -13.71 5.66
N TRP A 213 -11.58 -12.91 5.97
CA TRP A 213 -11.37 -11.53 6.43
C TRP A 213 -10.85 -11.52 7.86
N GLU A 214 -10.01 -10.55 8.19
CA GLU A 214 -9.79 -10.22 9.59
C GLU A 214 -11.13 -9.87 10.28
N PRO A 215 -11.30 -10.19 11.57
CA PRO A 215 -12.51 -9.84 12.30
C PRO A 215 -12.67 -8.31 12.37
N ASP A 216 -13.90 -7.85 12.57
CA ASP A 216 -14.13 -6.45 12.90
C ASP A 216 -13.39 -6.10 14.20
N ILE A 217 -12.69 -4.98 14.18
CA ILE A 217 -12.04 -4.40 15.36
C ILE A 217 -12.82 -3.19 15.85
N TRP A 218 -12.34 -2.51 16.88
CA TRP A 218 -12.88 -1.21 17.28
C TRP A 218 -11.73 -0.24 17.50
N GLN A 219 -11.26 0.36 16.41
CA GLN A 219 -10.13 1.27 16.45
C GLN A 219 -10.60 2.70 16.73
N GLN A 220 -10.11 3.25 17.84
CA GLN A 220 -10.48 4.54 18.41
C GLN A 220 -9.28 5.13 19.17
N GLY A 221 -9.32 6.41 19.55
CA GLY A 221 -8.24 7.04 20.33
C GLY A 221 -7.02 7.40 19.48
N THR A 222 -5.81 7.03 19.88
CA THR A 222 -4.57 7.37 19.15
C THR A 222 -3.68 6.15 18.98
N CYS A 223 -3.06 6.01 17.81
CA CYS A 223 -1.95 5.07 17.65
C CYS A 223 -0.69 5.58 18.34
N GLN A 224 0.20 4.68 18.73
CA GLN A 224 1.50 5.06 19.26
C GLN A 224 2.28 5.87 18.21
N ARG A 225 3.09 6.83 18.69
CA ARG A 225 3.93 7.73 17.86
C ARG A 225 3.14 8.68 16.95
N PHE A 226 1.81 8.73 17.07
CA PHE A 226 0.96 9.67 16.35
C PHE A 226 -0.14 10.23 17.24
N SER A 227 -0.10 11.54 17.51
CA SER A 227 -0.99 12.20 18.47
C SER A 227 -2.36 12.60 17.91
N GLN A 228 -2.60 12.43 16.61
CA GLN A 228 -3.89 12.79 16.03
C GLN A 228 -4.94 11.71 16.35
N PRO A 229 -6.12 12.09 16.87
CA PRO A 229 -7.16 11.12 17.18
C PRO A 229 -7.69 10.44 15.90
N LEU A 230 -7.95 9.15 16.05
CA LEU A 230 -8.49 8.24 15.05
C LEU A 230 -10.02 8.40 14.97
N PRO A 231 -10.58 8.67 13.78
CA PRO A 231 -12.02 8.56 13.58
C PRO A 231 -12.54 7.12 13.81
N ASN A 232 -13.34 6.85 14.84
CA ASN A 232 -13.89 5.51 15.15
C ASN A 232 -14.19 4.62 13.91
N SER A 233 -13.64 3.40 13.89
CA SER A 233 -13.79 2.47 12.79
C SER A 233 -13.82 1.01 13.25
N ARG A 234 -14.50 0.16 12.45
CA ARG A 234 -14.45 -1.30 12.58
C ARG A 234 -13.26 -1.95 11.87
N ASN A 235 -12.44 -1.13 11.22
CA ASN A 235 -11.31 -1.52 10.39
C ASN A 235 -10.04 -0.85 10.91
N HIS A 236 -8.88 -1.29 10.42
CA HIS A 236 -7.65 -0.56 10.65
C HIS A 236 -7.70 0.80 9.96
N MET A 237 -7.13 1.80 10.61
CA MET A 237 -7.07 3.19 10.18
C MET A 237 -5.64 3.56 9.90
N ALA A 238 -5.36 3.80 8.63
CA ALA A 238 -4.05 4.14 8.16
C ALA A 238 -3.98 5.59 7.70
N ARG A 239 -2.77 6.14 7.80
CA ARG A 239 -2.42 7.48 7.41
C ARG A 239 -1.61 7.45 6.13
N CYS A 240 -2.09 8.14 5.11
CA CYS A 240 -1.42 8.24 3.83
C CYS A 240 -0.13 9.05 3.97
N GLY A 241 0.93 8.63 3.29
CA GLY A 241 2.25 9.25 3.39
C GLY A 241 3.06 8.84 4.62
N MET A 242 2.61 7.83 5.38
CA MET A 242 3.24 7.40 6.63
C MET A 242 3.43 5.88 6.67
N THR A 243 4.21 5.42 7.65
CA THR A 243 4.33 4.00 7.98
C THR A 243 3.27 3.66 9.02
N ASN A 244 2.46 2.66 8.73
CA ASN A 244 1.34 2.20 9.53
C ASN A 244 1.58 0.75 9.93
N VAL A 245 1.43 0.42 11.21
CA VAL A 245 1.74 -0.90 11.76
C VAL A 245 0.56 -1.40 12.56
N PHE A 246 0.08 -2.59 12.24
CA PHE A 246 -1.10 -3.20 12.85
C PHE A 246 -0.86 -4.66 13.21
N GLN A 247 -1.76 -5.17 14.05
CA GLN A 247 -1.90 -6.59 14.38
C GLN A 247 -3.20 -7.12 13.76
N TRP A 248 -3.14 -8.26 13.08
CA TRP A 248 -4.32 -8.90 12.50
C TRP A 248 -5.46 -9.01 13.52
N GLY A 249 -6.60 -8.40 13.21
CA GLY A 249 -7.81 -8.54 14.02
C GLY A 249 -7.73 -7.94 15.43
N GLN A 250 -6.78 -7.02 15.68
CA GLN A 250 -6.68 -6.32 16.96
C GLN A 250 -6.63 -4.80 16.74
N ALA A 251 -7.37 -4.05 17.56
CA ALA A 251 -7.32 -2.58 17.53
C ALA A 251 -5.94 -2.01 17.92
N PHE A 252 -5.24 -2.71 18.83
CA PHE A 252 -3.94 -2.34 19.37
C PHE A 252 -3.03 -3.56 19.56
N PRO A 253 -1.70 -3.39 19.59
CA PRO A 253 -0.99 -2.15 19.30
C PRO A 253 -1.19 -1.68 17.85
N CYS A 254 -1.26 -0.36 17.67
CA CYS A 254 -1.12 0.28 16.38
C CYS A 254 -0.06 1.39 16.49
N GLU A 255 0.81 1.47 15.50
CA GLU A 255 1.85 2.51 15.41
C GLU A 255 1.71 3.25 14.08
N ILE A 256 1.80 4.57 14.13
CA ILE A 256 1.86 5.43 12.94
C ILE A 256 3.02 6.39 13.14
N PHE A 257 3.91 6.49 12.17
CA PHE A 257 5.04 7.41 12.25
C PHE A 257 5.49 7.83 10.85
N PRO A 258 6.16 8.99 10.73
CA PRO A 258 6.68 9.44 9.45
C PRO A 258 7.54 8.34 8.84
N ASN A 259 7.43 8.14 7.52
CA ASN A 259 8.37 7.26 6.84
C ASN A 259 9.80 7.74 7.18
N ASP A 260 10.66 6.83 7.63
CA ASP A 260 12.06 7.14 7.85
C ASP A 260 12.63 7.80 6.59
N PRO A 261 13.41 8.91 6.69
CA PRO A 261 14.07 9.50 5.54
C PRO A 261 14.93 8.43 4.89
N HIS A 262 14.51 8.02 3.70
CA HIS A 262 15.13 6.92 3.00
C HIS A 262 16.48 7.38 2.42
N PRO A 263 17.52 6.53 2.34
CA PRO A 263 18.45 6.61 1.21
C PRO A 263 17.62 6.59 -0.08
N ALA A 264 17.95 7.43 -1.07
CA ALA A 264 17.16 7.63 -2.28
C ALA A 264 16.52 6.33 -2.82
N LEU A 265 15.27 6.43 -3.26
CA LEU A 265 14.68 5.43 -4.17
C LEU A 265 15.77 5.07 -5.19
N PRO A 266 16.08 3.79 -5.47
CA PRO A 266 17.09 3.48 -6.47
C PRO A 266 16.72 4.22 -7.76
N ASP A 267 17.65 5.04 -8.26
CA ASP A 267 17.47 6.07 -9.30
C ASP A 267 17.01 5.55 -10.68
N ASN A 268 16.53 4.31 -10.77
CA ASN A 268 16.23 3.61 -12.00
C ASN A 268 14.80 3.03 -12.02
N TYR A 269 13.80 3.86 -11.71
CA TYR A 269 12.39 3.63 -12.05
C TYR A 269 11.77 4.88 -12.66
#